data_AF-A0A850WNE7-F1
#
_entry.id   AF-A0A850WNE7-F1
#
_cell.length_a   1.000
_cell.length_b   1.000
_cell.length_c   1.000
_cell.angle_alpha   90.00
_cell.angle_beta   90.00
_cell.angle_gamma   90.00
#
_symmetry.space_group_name_H-M   'P 1'
#
loop_
_entity.id
_entity.type
_entity.pdbx_description
1 polymer ?
#
loop_
_entity_poly.entity_id
_entity_poly.type
_entity_poly.pdbx_seq_one_letter_code
_entity_poly.pdbx_strand_id
1 'polypeptide(L)' 'LAAAMASARPAEPPGRWAGACGTGPAAAEAPSGSQRRKRTNFTAAQLETLELAFRDTKYPDIFLREKL' A
#
# COMPACT_ATOMS: atom_id res chain seq x y z
N LEU A 1 23.67 -28.37 32.92
CA LEU A 1 22.54 -27.51 32.51
C LEU A 1 22.90 -26.06 32.81
N ALA A 2 23.38 -25.32 31.80
CA ALA A 2 23.54 -23.88 31.89
C ALA A 2 23.38 -23.26 30.49
N ALA A 3 22.27 -22.51 30.35
CA ALA A 3 21.99 -21.37 29.49
C ALA A 3 22.44 -21.36 28.01
N ALA A 4 21.46 -21.56 27.12
CA ALA A 4 21.48 -20.97 25.79
C ALA A 4 21.21 -19.45 25.91
N MET A 5 22.10 -18.61 25.39
CA MET A 5 21.87 -17.17 25.27
C MET A 5 20.81 -16.93 24.19
N ALA A 6 19.57 -16.70 24.63
CA ALA A 6 18.53 -16.12 23.80
C ALA A 6 18.92 -14.68 23.48
N SER A 7 19.27 -14.42 22.22
CA SER A 7 19.45 -13.08 21.67
C SER A 7 18.17 -12.27 21.91
N ALA A 8 18.23 -11.30 22.81
CA ALA A 8 17.13 -10.41 23.11
C ALA A 8 16.84 -9.57 21.85
N ARG A 9 15.67 -9.80 21.23
CA ARG A 9 15.17 -8.94 20.15
C ARG A 9 14.96 -7.53 20.73
N PRO A 10 15.52 -6.47 20.15
CA PRO A 10 15.23 -5.11 20.59
C PRO A 10 13.73 -4.83 20.40
N ALA A 11 13.12 -4.26 21.44
CA ALA A 11 11.71 -3.88 21.46
C ALA A 11 11.44 -2.88 20.32
N GLU A 12 10.66 -3.30 19.33
CA GLU A 12 10.09 -2.36 18.37
C GLU A 12 9.13 -1.44 19.12
N PRO A 13 9.22 -0.10 18.97
CA PRO A 13 8.18 0.78 19.48
C PRO A 13 6.85 0.38 18.82
N PRO A 14 5.69 0.51 19.51
CA PRO A 14 4.40 0.30 18.87
C PRO A 14 4.14 1.42 17.86
N GLY A 15 4.80 1.30 16.69
CA GLY A 15 4.57 2.05 15.48
C GLY A 15 3.20 1.67 14.98
N ARG A 16 2.24 2.49 15.37
CA ARG A 16 0.83 2.49 15.00
C ARG A 16 0.68 2.51 13.48
N TRP A 17 0.73 1.34 12.86
CA TRP A 17 0.05 1.08 11.60
C TRP A 17 -1.12 0.14 11.86
N ALA A 18 -1.89 0.40 12.92
CA ALA A 18 -3.20 -0.21 13.11
C ALA A 18 -4.19 0.38 12.09
N GLY A 19 -3.96 0.14 10.81
CA GLY A 19 -4.99 0.13 9.78
C GLY A 19 -5.69 -1.21 9.87
N ALA A 20 -6.52 -1.38 10.90
CA ALA A 20 -7.32 -2.58 11.11
C ALA A 20 -8.10 -2.89 9.83
N CYS A 21 -7.87 -4.09 9.29
CA CYS A 21 -8.69 -4.69 8.27
C CYS A 21 -10.13 -4.81 8.83
N GLY A 22 -11.07 -4.05 8.24
CA GLY A 22 -12.48 -4.09 8.63
C GLY A 22 -13.08 -5.44 8.32
N THR A 23 -13.48 -6.18 9.37
CA THR A 23 -14.39 -7.31 9.28
C THR A 23 -15.48 -7.11 10.32
N GLY A 24 -16.68 -6.76 9.87
CA GLY A 24 -17.88 -6.65 10.71
C GLY A 24 -19.10 -6.35 9.84
N PRO A 25 -20.17 -7.17 9.88
CA PRO A 25 -21.37 -6.93 9.08
C PRO A 25 -22.23 -5.83 9.71
N ALA A 26 -22.68 -4.91 8.85
CA ALA A 26 -23.86 -4.05 8.99
C ALA A 26 -24.15 -3.42 10.37
N ALA A 27 -23.73 -2.16 10.57
CA ALA A 27 -24.47 -1.19 11.39
C ALA A 27 -24.13 0.26 10.99
N ALA A 28 -25.16 0.95 10.50
CA ALA A 28 -25.48 2.38 10.66
C ALA A 28 -24.35 3.44 10.58
N GLU A 29 -24.39 4.20 9.48
CA GLU A 29 -24.32 5.66 9.40
C GLU A 29 -23.45 6.40 10.43
N ALA A 30 -22.15 6.51 10.12
CA ALA A 30 -21.27 7.56 10.63
C ALA A 30 -20.24 7.94 9.54
N PRO A 31 -20.20 9.19 9.03
CA PRO A 31 -19.16 9.63 8.11
C PRO A 31 -17.93 10.11 8.91
N SER A 32 -17.30 9.24 9.70
CA SER A 32 -16.13 9.61 10.50
C SER A 32 -15.14 8.47 10.70
N GLY A 33 -14.39 8.22 9.63
CA GLY A 33 -13.12 7.51 9.61
C GLY A 33 -12.57 7.74 8.22
N SER A 34 -11.28 8.01 8.06
CA SER A 34 -10.66 8.24 6.75
C SER A 34 -11.04 7.10 5.80
N GLN A 35 -12.06 7.31 4.98
CA GLN A 35 -12.56 6.29 4.08
C GLN A 35 -11.48 6.13 3.03
N ARG A 36 -10.75 5.02 3.11
CA ARG A 36 -9.64 4.75 2.21
C ARG A 36 -10.19 4.78 0.78
N ARG A 37 -9.60 5.62 -0.06
CA ARG A 37 -9.94 5.67 -1.49
C ARG A 37 -9.90 4.25 -2.03
N LYS A 38 -10.89 3.91 -2.86
CA LYS A 38 -10.95 2.62 -3.53
C LYS A 38 -9.62 2.40 -4.26
N ARG A 39 -9.04 1.21 -4.09
CA ARG A 39 -7.80 0.83 -4.77
C ARG A 39 -8.03 0.88 -6.28
N THR A 40 -7.16 1.58 -6.99
CA THR A 40 -7.11 1.49 -8.46
C THR A 40 -6.53 0.12 -8.82
N ASN A 41 -7.19 -0.59 -9.73
CA ASN A 41 -6.67 -1.83 -10.29
C ASN A 41 -6.51 -1.60 -11.79
N PHE A 42 -5.29 -1.77 -12.28
CA PHE A 42 -4.98 -1.68 -13.69
C PHE A 42 -5.26 -3.02 -14.37
N THR A 43 -5.66 -2.97 -15.63
CA THR A 43 -5.73 -4.17 -16.47
C THR A 43 -4.31 -4.57 -16.93
N ALA A 44 -4.14 -5.81 -17.38
CA ALA A 44 -2.83 -6.27 -17.87
C ALA A 44 -2.30 -5.39 -19.02
N ALA A 45 -3.14 -5.07 -20.00
CA ALA A 45 -2.77 -4.20 -21.11
C ALA A 45 -2.36 -2.78 -20.66
N GLN A 46 -2.99 -2.24 -19.62
CA GLN A 46 -2.60 -0.93 -19.06
C GLN A 46 -1.22 -1.00 -18.40
N LEU A 47 -0.91 -2.09 -17.69
CA LEU A 47 0.42 -2.28 -17.10
C LEU A 47 1.51 -2.37 -18.17
N GLU A 48 1.24 -3.08 -19.28
CA GLU A 48 2.19 -3.17 -20.41
C GLU A 48 2.52 -1.79 -20.99
N THR A 49 1.51 -0.93 -21.22
CA THR A 49 1.72 0.45 -21.68
C THR A 49 2.58 1.24 -20.70
N LEU A 50 2.31 1.13 -19.40
CA LEU A 50 3.09 1.81 -18.35
C LEU A 50 4.54 1.32 -18.31
N GLU A 51 4.76 0.02 -18.45
CA GLU A 51 6.10 -0.57 -18.50
C GLU A 51 6.88 -0.12 -19.75
N LEU A 52 6.23 -0.07 -20.91
CA LEU A 52 6.83 0.43 -22.15
C LEU A 52 7.27 1.89 -22.00
N ALA A 53 6.38 2.77 -21.52
CA ALA A 53 6.71 4.17 -21.30
C ALA A 53 7.86 4.35 -20.29
N PHE A 54 7.92 3.50 -19.26
CA PHE A 54 8.97 3.53 -18.25
C PHE A 54 10.35 3.11 -18.78
N ARG A 55 10.40 2.18 -19.75
CA ARG A 55 11.64 1.78 -20.43
C ARG A 55 12.29 2.99 -21.11
N ASP A 56 11.47 3.75 -21.83
CA ASP A 56 11.90 4.95 -22.54
C ASP A 56 12.33 6.05 -21.56
N THR A 57 11.43 6.44 -20.65
CA THR A 57 11.71 7.50 -19.66
C THR A 57 11.17 7.14 -18.29
N LYS A 58 12.04 7.24 -17.27
CA LYS A 58 11.69 6.93 -15.87
C LYS A 58 10.92 8.08 -15.22
N TYR A 59 11.04 9.29 -15.78
CA TYR A 59 10.41 10.51 -15.32
C TYR A 59 9.69 11.19 -16.49
N PRO A 60 8.52 10.67 -16.88
CA PRO A 60 7.74 11.25 -17.97
C PRO A 60 7.25 12.66 -17.60
N ASP A 61 7.33 13.58 -18.57
CA ASP A 61 6.84 14.95 -18.41
C ASP A 61 5.31 14.98 -18.22
N ILE A 62 4.76 16.13 -17.79
CA ILE A 62 3.33 16.35 -17.61
C ILE A 62 2.53 15.94 -18.85
N PHE A 63 2.97 16.36 -20.05
CA PHE A 63 2.27 16.04 -21.29
C PHE A 63 2.40 14.57 -21.70
N LEU A 64 3.47 13.89 -21.29
CA LEU A 64 3.66 12.48 -21.59
C LEU A 64 2.74 11.63 -20.70
N ARG A 65 2.70 11.96 -19.39
CA ARG A 65 1.85 11.24 -18.42
C ARG A 65 0.37 11.31 -18.74
N GLU A 66 -0.11 12.44 -19.24
CA GLU A 66 -1.53 12.60 -19.60
C GLU A 66 -1.97 11.77 -20.82
N LYS A 67 -1.02 11.28 -21.61
CA LYS A 67 -1.28 10.44 -22.79
C LYS A 67 -1.20 8.93 -22.50
N LEU A 68 -0.79 8.55 -21.28
CA LEU A 68 -0.68 7.15 -20.85
C LEU A 68 -2.00 6.59 -20.33
#